data_AF-A0A960ERM1-F1
#
_entry.id   AF-A0A960ERM1-F1
#
_cell.length_a   1.000
_cell.length_b   1.000
_cell.length_c   1.000
_cell.angle_alpha   90.00
_cell.angle_beta   90.00
_cell.angle_gamma   90.00
#
_symmetry.space_group_name_H-M   'P 1'
#
loop_
_entity.id
_entity.type
_entity.pdbx_description
1 polymer ?
#
loop_
_entity_poly.entity_id
_entity_poly.type
_entity_poly.pdbx_seq_one_letter_code
_entity_poly.pdbx_strand_id
1 'polypeptide(L)'
;MRYANASWQRSKALDEELPRWMLATSVRASCPVKLIPESVSTLPHVRERFFDPADHLPPEPLVELADDAVPMLLLELLRSQGGPVLRRIQEALAAADRGCMPTAGSIFEAMADDARRPVEVLGLVHLLACAAVLDAAQDHEPVVARRTDGSTRELTIPRLTLTDEQLTLIEQVEVR
;
A
#
# COMPACT_ATOMS: atom_id res chain seq x y z
N MET A 1 10.54 10.58 -27.71
CA MET A 1 9.08 10.37 -27.87
C MET A 1 8.48 11.59 -28.58
N ARG A 2 8.30 11.53 -29.91
CA ARG A 2 8.14 12.69 -30.81
C ARG A 2 6.69 13.20 -30.98
N TYR A 3 5.96 13.44 -29.89
CA TYR A 3 4.58 13.96 -29.96
C TYR A 3 4.38 15.35 -29.33
N ALA A 4 5.35 15.89 -28.59
CA ALA A 4 5.23 17.21 -27.95
C ALA A 4 5.54 18.40 -28.88
N ASN A 5 6.14 18.17 -30.06
CA ASN A 5 6.63 19.27 -30.91
C ASN A 5 5.55 19.86 -31.84
N ALA A 6 4.55 19.08 -32.24
CA ALA A 6 3.54 19.50 -33.22
C ALA A 6 2.42 20.37 -32.62
N SER A 7 2.08 20.21 -31.34
CA SER A 7 1.07 21.02 -30.66
C SER A 7 1.55 22.44 -30.38
N TRP A 8 2.82 22.59 -29.98
CA TRP A 8 3.45 23.89 -29.75
C TRP A 8 3.66 24.71 -31.04
N GLN A 9 3.98 24.05 -32.15
CA GLN A 9 4.14 24.70 -33.45
C GLN A 9 2.80 25.26 -33.98
N ARG A 10 1.67 24.59 -33.72
CA ARG A 10 0.35 25.08 -34.14
C ARG A 10 -0.13 26.30 -33.35
N SER A 11 0.16 26.37 -32.05
CA SER A 11 -0.15 27.56 -31.24
C SER A 11 0.58 28.79 -31.77
N LYS A 12 1.88 28.66 -32.05
CA LYS A 12 2.67 29.78 -32.59
C LYS A 12 2.21 30.22 -33.98
N ALA A 13 1.88 29.27 -34.85
CA ALA A 13 1.35 29.60 -36.18
C ALA A 13 0.00 30.34 -36.09
N LEU A 14 -0.84 30.02 -35.10
CA LEU A 14 -2.09 30.74 -34.86
C LEU A 14 -1.83 32.15 -34.31
N ASP A 15 -0.90 32.29 -33.36
CA ASP A 15 -0.52 33.58 -32.76
C ASP A 15 0.14 34.54 -33.76
N GLU A 16 0.82 34.03 -34.80
CA GLU A 16 1.42 34.86 -35.86
C GLU A 16 0.40 35.31 -36.92
N GLU A 17 -0.63 34.51 -37.20
CA GLU A 17 -1.66 34.81 -38.21
C GLU A 17 -2.80 35.67 -37.62
N LEU A 18 -3.09 35.55 -36.33
CA LEU A 18 -4.19 36.27 -35.65
C LEU A 18 -4.10 37.81 -35.81
N PRO A 19 -2.94 38.47 -35.61
CA PRO A 19 -2.83 39.92 -35.72
C PRO A 19 -3.06 40.38 -37.16
N ARG A 20 -2.63 39.59 -38.15
CA ARG A 20 -2.83 39.87 -39.57
C ARG A 20 -4.30 39.79 -39.94
N TRP A 21 -5.02 38.80 -39.40
CA TRP A 21 -6.46 38.68 -39.59
C TRP A 21 -7.21 39.80 -38.87
N MET A 22 -6.83 40.16 -37.65
CA MET A 22 -7.44 41.30 -36.93
C MET A 22 -7.31 42.63 -37.69
N LEU A 23 -6.20 42.84 -38.41
CA LEU A 23 -6.00 44.05 -39.23
C LEU A 23 -6.80 44.06 -40.53
N ALA A 24 -7.00 42.90 -41.15
CA ALA A 24 -7.66 42.77 -42.45
C ALA A 24 -9.18 42.58 -42.37
N THR A 25 -9.72 42.38 -41.17
CA THR A 25 -11.08 41.88 -40.97
C THR A 25 -11.96 42.94 -40.31
N SER A 26 -13.19 43.14 -40.80
CA SER A 26 -14.14 44.05 -40.17
C SER A 26 -14.72 43.46 -38.88
N VAL A 27 -15.27 44.32 -38.00
CA VAL A 27 -15.79 43.98 -36.66
C VAL A 27 -16.83 42.83 -36.67
N ARG A 28 -17.38 42.45 -37.83
CA ARG A 28 -18.35 41.34 -37.96
C ARG A 28 -18.00 40.33 -39.06
N ALA A 29 -16.74 40.14 -39.42
CA ALA A 29 -16.47 39.04 -40.33
C ALA A 29 -16.51 37.69 -39.61
N SER A 30 -17.19 36.74 -40.24
CA SER A 30 -17.26 35.35 -39.81
C SER A 30 -16.40 34.49 -40.72
N CYS A 31 -15.51 33.68 -40.15
CA CYS A 31 -14.84 32.61 -40.87
C CYS A 31 -15.49 31.27 -40.47
N PRO A 32 -15.95 30.44 -41.41
CA PRO A 32 -16.48 29.13 -41.09
C PRO A 32 -15.35 28.22 -40.62
N VAL A 33 -15.23 28.03 -39.30
CA VAL A 33 -14.32 27.06 -38.70
C VAL A 33 -15.09 25.77 -38.43
N LYS A 34 -14.58 24.65 -38.95
CA LYS A 34 -15.15 23.32 -38.72
C LYS A 34 -14.97 22.98 -37.23
N LEU A 35 -16.07 22.94 -36.47
CA LEU A 35 -16.08 22.79 -35.01
C LEU A 35 -15.51 21.44 -34.51
N ILE A 36 -15.38 20.45 -35.39
CA ILE A 36 -14.88 19.12 -35.06
C ILE A 36 -13.52 18.95 -35.74
N PRO A 37 -12.42 18.79 -34.98
CA PRO A 37 -11.14 18.39 -35.55
C PRO A 37 -11.28 17.00 -36.19
N GLU A 38 -10.77 16.81 -37.39
CA GLU A 38 -10.82 15.51 -38.10
C GLU A 38 -10.08 14.38 -37.36
N SER A 39 -9.34 14.71 -36.29
CA SER A 39 -8.59 13.80 -35.44
C SER A 39 -9.39 13.17 -34.29
N VAL A 40 -10.68 13.48 -34.10
CA VAL A 40 -11.49 12.84 -33.04
C VAL A 40 -11.65 11.34 -33.31
N SER A 41 -11.67 10.92 -34.58
CA SER A 41 -11.69 9.52 -35.03
C SER A 41 -10.40 8.74 -34.72
N THR A 42 -9.35 9.41 -34.22
CA THR A 42 -8.01 8.83 -34.01
C THR A 42 -7.57 8.80 -32.54
N LEU A 43 -8.45 9.19 -31.61
CA LEU A 43 -8.18 9.04 -30.17
C LEU A 43 -8.57 7.61 -29.75
N PRO A 44 -7.64 6.72 -29.40
CA PRO A 44 -7.95 5.33 -29.05
C PRO A 44 -8.87 5.19 -27.81
N HIS A 45 -9.02 6.26 -27.03
CA HIS A 45 -9.86 6.30 -25.83
C HIS A 45 -10.70 7.59 -25.80
N VAL A 46 -11.69 7.68 -26.70
CA VAL A 46 -12.81 8.59 -26.45
C VAL A 46 -13.59 7.99 -25.27
N ARG A 47 -13.74 8.73 -24.16
CA ARG A 47 -14.58 8.29 -23.03
C ARG A 47 -16.03 8.22 -23.52
N GLU A 48 -16.53 7.00 -23.75
CA GLU A 48 -17.91 6.75 -24.15
C GLU A 48 -18.91 6.96 -23.00
N ARG A 49 -18.43 6.92 -21.74
CA ARG A 49 -19.22 7.23 -20.55
C ARG A 49 -18.98 8.67 -20.10
N PHE A 50 -19.96 9.51 -20.41
CA PHE A 50 -20.11 10.83 -19.81
C PHE A 50 -20.38 10.70 -18.31
N PHE A 51 -20.04 11.75 -17.56
CA PHE A 51 -20.29 11.82 -16.12
C PHE A 51 -21.80 11.65 -15.83
N ASP A 52 -22.16 10.62 -15.07
CA ASP A 52 -23.51 10.44 -14.55
C ASP A 52 -23.52 10.94 -13.09
N PRO A 53 -24.30 11.99 -12.75
CA PRO A 53 -24.45 12.45 -11.37
C PRO A 53 -24.98 11.37 -10.42
N ALA A 54 -25.69 10.36 -10.93
CA ALA A 54 -26.19 9.25 -10.14
C ALA A 54 -25.08 8.28 -9.67
N ASP A 55 -23.96 8.19 -10.40
CA ASP A 55 -22.79 7.38 -10.02
C ASP A 55 -21.98 8.01 -8.86
N HIS A 56 -22.29 9.25 -8.51
CA HIS A 56 -21.60 10.04 -7.49
C HIS A 56 -22.48 10.40 -6.30
N LEU A 57 -23.55 9.63 -6.09
CA LEU A 57 -24.30 9.70 -4.84
C LEU A 57 -23.38 9.33 -3.66
N PRO A 58 -23.44 10.06 -2.54
CA PRO A 58 -22.74 9.64 -1.35
C PRO A 58 -23.24 8.25 -0.91
N PRO A 59 -22.39 7.44 -0.27
CA PRO A 59 -22.86 6.20 0.33
C PRO A 59 -24.00 6.47 1.30
N GLU A 60 -24.83 5.45 1.54
CA GLU A 60 -25.89 5.53 2.53
C GLU A 60 -25.32 6.00 3.89
N PRO A 61 -26.02 6.90 4.60
CA PRO A 61 -25.58 7.34 5.93
C PRO A 61 -25.36 6.16 6.87
N LEU A 62 -24.37 6.26 7.76
CA LEU A 62 -24.16 5.26 8.80
C LEU A 62 -25.43 5.18 9.65
N VAL A 63 -25.89 3.95 9.90
CA VAL A 63 -26.99 3.70 10.82
C VAL A 63 -26.46 3.94 12.23
N GLU A 64 -27.05 4.92 12.92
CA GLU A 64 -26.86 5.11 14.36
C GLU A 64 -27.43 3.88 15.09
N LEU A 65 -26.55 2.92 15.40
CA LEU A 65 -26.86 1.87 16.35
C LEU A 65 -27.04 2.55 17.71
N ALA A 66 -28.20 2.37 18.35
CA ALA A 66 -28.45 2.93 19.68
C ALA A 66 -27.27 2.62 20.62
N ASP A 67 -26.88 3.62 21.43
CA ASP A 67 -25.66 3.68 22.25
C ASP A 67 -25.44 2.43 23.15
N ASP A 68 -26.51 1.68 23.43
CA ASP A 68 -26.50 0.46 24.25
C ASP A 68 -26.24 -0.85 23.48
N ALA A 69 -26.08 -0.81 22.15
CA ALA A 69 -26.04 -2.03 21.31
C ALA A 69 -24.62 -2.57 21.05
N VAL A 70 -23.57 -1.83 21.40
CA VAL A 70 -22.18 -2.32 21.25
C VAL A 70 -21.68 -2.73 22.62
N PRO A 71 -21.50 -4.05 22.90
CA PRO A 71 -20.82 -4.48 24.10
C PRO A 71 -19.47 -3.78 24.14
N MET A 72 -19.15 -3.13 25.26
CA MET A 72 -17.88 -2.44 25.46
C MET A 72 -16.75 -3.40 25.07
N LEU A 73 -16.13 -3.14 23.92
CA LEU A 73 -15.08 -4.02 23.41
C LEU A 73 -13.89 -3.83 24.35
N LEU A 74 -13.54 -4.90 25.04
CA LEU A 74 -12.40 -4.93 25.94
C LEU A 74 -11.14 -4.52 25.15
N LEU A 75 -10.28 -3.68 25.74
CA LEU A 75 -9.10 -3.13 25.07
C LEU A 75 -8.21 -4.24 24.47
N GLU A 76 -8.10 -5.37 25.16
CA GLU A 76 -7.41 -6.57 24.70
C GLU A 76 -8.01 -7.12 23.39
N LEU A 77 -9.34 -7.12 23.27
CA LEU A 77 -10.04 -7.56 22.07
C LEU A 77 -9.79 -6.61 20.89
N LEU A 78 -9.75 -5.29 21.14
CA LEU A 78 -9.40 -4.32 20.10
C LEU A 78 -7.94 -4.49 19.64
N ARG A 79 -7.00 -4.67 20.57
CA ARG A 79 -5.59 -4.96 20.25
C ARG A 79 -5.45 -6.28 19.48
N SER A 80 -6.32 -7.24 19.75
CA SER A 80 -6.34 -8.53 19.06
C SER A 80 -6.66 -8.41 17.55
N GLN A 81 -7.37 -7.35 17.15
CA GLN A 81 -7.73 -7.04 15.76
C GLN A 81 -6.73 -6.10 15.06
N GLY A 82 -5.78 -5.54 15.81
CA GLY A 82 -4.75 -4.65 15.29
C GLY A 82 -3.60 -5.37 14.56
N GLY A 83 -2.63 -4.57 14.12
CA GLY A 83 -1.41 -5.06 13.46
C GLY A 83 -0.46 -5.84 14.39
N PRO A 84 0.68 -6.31 13.84
CA PRO A 84 1.71 -6.98 14.63
C PRO A 84 2.23 -6.09 15.76
N VAL A 85 2.54 -6.68 16.90
CA VAL A 85 3.13 -5.97 18.05
C VAL A 85 4.65 -6.07 17.93
N LEU A 86 5.19 -5.31 16.97
CA LEU A 86 6.60 -5.37 16.56
C LEU A 86 7.58 -5.23 17.74
N ARG A 87 7.28 -4.38 18.73
CA ARG A 87 8.12 -4.24 19.93
C ARG A 87 8.21 -5.54 20.74
N ARG A 88 7.13 -6.31 20.89
CA ARG A 88 7.18 -7.61 21.58
C ARG A 88 7.96 -8.65 20.79
N ILE A 89 7.88 -8.61 19.46
CA ILE A 89 8.68 -9.48 18.59
C ILE A 89 10.17 -9.12 18.75
N GLN A 90 10.52 -7.83 18.74
CA GLN A 90 11.88 -7.35 18.93
C GLN A 90 12.43 -7.73 20.32
N GLU A 91 11.63 -7.57 21.38
CA GLU A 91 11.97 -8.01 22.74
C GLU A 91 12.23 -9.54 22.79
N ALA A 92 11.43 -10.34 22.09
CA ALA A 92 11.63 -11.80 22.02
C ALA A 92 12.91 -12.18 21.26
N LEU A 93 13.23 -11.48 20.17
CA LEU A 93 14.48 -11.67 19.42
C LEU A 93 15.70 -11.26 20.26
N ALA A 94 15.62 -10.15 20.99
CA ALA A 94 16.68 -9.67 21.87
C ALA A 94 16.94 -10.61 23.06
N ALA A 95 15.89 -11.25 23.58
CA ALA A 95 15.97 -12.20 24.68
C ALA A 95 16.42 -13.62 24.25
N ALA A 96 16.58 -13.87 22.95
CA ALA A 96 16.96 -15.18 22.45
C ALA A 96 18.39 -15.56 22.92
N ASP A 97 18.59 -16.84 23.25
CA ASP A 97 19.91 -17.33 23.65
C ASP A 97 20.85 -17.38 22.45
N ARG A 98 21.76 -16.40 22.45
CA ARG A 98 22.83 -16.17 21.48
C ARG A 98 23.76 -17.38 21.33
N GLY A 99 23.94 -18.19 22.38
CA GLY A 99 24.80 -19.38 22.34
C GLY A 99 24.23 -20.54 21.52
N CYS A 100 22.92 -20.55 21.24
CA CYS A 100 22.23 -21.67 20.59
C CYS A 100 21.96 -21.47 19.09
N MET A 101 22.35 -20.32 18.50
CA MET A 101 22.09 -19.99 17.09
C MET A 101 20.63 -20.30 16.69
N PRO A 102 19.64 -19.69 17.36
CA PRO A 102 18.24 -19.99 17.13
C PRO A 102 17.79 -19.58 15.72
N THR A 103 16.78 -20.28 15.19
CA THR A 103 16.08 -19.82 13.99
C THR A 103 15.01 -18.80 14.32
N ALA A 104 14.69 -17.92 13.38
CA ALA A 104 13.56 -16.99 13.50
C ALA A 104 12.26 -17.73 13.87
N GLY A 105 12.02 -18.90 13.25
CA GLY A 105 10.88 -19.76 13.59
C GLY A 105 10.94 -20.31 15.02
N SER A 106 12.10 -20.76 15.49
CA SER A 106 12.24 -21.26 16.87
C SER A 106 11.98 -20.19 17.93
N ILE A 107 12.35 -18.93 17.65
CA ILE A 107 12.09 -17.81 18.56
C ILE A 107 10.59 -17.51 18.55
N PHE A 108 9.96 -17.48 17.37
CA PHE A 108 8.52 -17.30 17.25
C PHE A 108 7.73 -18.34 18.04
N GLU A 109 8.11 -19.61 17.93
CA GLU A 109 7.44 -20.70 18.65
C GLU A 109 7.56 -20.58 20.17
N ALA A 110 8.65 -20.01 20.66
CA ALA A 110 8.91 -19.79 22.09
C ALA A 110 8.16 -18.56 22.67
N MET A 111 7.53 -17.74 21.83
CA MET A 111 6.76 -16.58 22.29
C MET A 111 5.47 -17.00 23.02
N ALA A 112 4.93 -16.10 23.84
CA ALA A 112 3.64 -16.30 24.50
C ALA A 112 2.50 -16.43 23.47
N ASP A 113 1.47 -17.22 23.79
CA ASP A 113 0.38 -17.55 22.87
C ASP A 113 -0.34 -16.32 22.27
N ASP A 114 -0.49 -15.25 23.04
CA ASP A 114 -1.09 -13.99 22.61
C ASP A 114 -0.21 -13.20 21.61
N ALA A 115 1.08 -13.53 21.55
CA ALA A 115 2.08 -12.97 20.65
C ALA A 115 2.46 -13.93 19.51
N ARG A 116 1.74 -15.06 19.35
CA ARG A 116 1.92 -16.01 18.23
C ARG A 116 0.81 -15.92 17.20
N ARG A 117 0.23 -14.74 16.97
CA ARG A 117 -0.87 -14.58 16.00
C ARG A 117 -0.35 -14.64 14.55
N PRO A 118 -1.21 -14.98 13.56
CA PRO A 118 -0.77 -14.97 12.16
C PRO A 118 -0.21 -13.62 11.70
N VAL A 119 -0.70 -12.51 12.26
CA VAL A 119 -0.17 -11.17 11.98
C VAL A 119 1.25 -10.96 12.53
N GLU A 120 1.60 -11.64 13.62
CA GLU A 120 2.93 -11.54 14.26
C GLU A 120 4.00 -12.22 13.40
N VAL A 121 3.63 -13.27 12.65
CA VAL A 121 4.51 -13.88 11.65
C VAL A 121 4.91 -12.86 10.58
N LEU A 122 3.95 -12.05 10.11
CA LEU A 122 4.25 -10.95 9.18
C LEU A 122 5.14 -9.89 9.83
N GLY A 123 4.90 -9.57 11.11
CA GLY A 123 5.74 -8.65 11.87
C GLY A 123 7.19 -9.12 12.02
N LEU A 124 7.39 -10.42 12.26
CA LEU A 124 8.71 -11.04 12.32
C LEU A 124 9.43 -10.92 10.98
N VAL A 125 8.80 -11.33 9.89
CA VAL A 125 9.36 -11.21 8.54
C VAL A 125 9.67 -9.75 8.20
N HIS A 126 8.81 -8.82 8.61
CA HIS A 126 9.02 -7.39 8.42
C HIS A 126 10.28 -6.89 9.14
N LEU A 127 10.48 -7.23 10.42
CA LEU A 127 11.69 -6.86 11.16
C LEU A 127 12.96 -7.44 10.52
N LEU A 128 12.91 -8.71 10.09
CA LEU A 128 14.02 -9.36 9.40
C LEU A 128 14.36 -8.69 8.07
N ALA A 129 13.34 -8.24 7.33
CA ALA A 129 13.51 -7.47 6.10
C ALA A 129 14.10 -6.08 6.38
N CYS A 130 13.63 -5.36 7.40
CA CYS A 130 14.16 -4.06 7.80
C CYS A 130 15.63 -4.11 8.23
N ALA A 131 16.04 -5.20 8.87
CA ALA A 131 17.43 -5.44 9.24
C ALA A 131 18.30 -5.98 8.09
N ALA A 132 17.74 -6.11 6.87
CA ALA A 132 18.41 -6.67 5.69
C ALA A 132 18.98 -8.09 5.90
N VAL A 133 18.32 -8.90 6.73
CA VAL A 133 18.74 -10.27 7.06
C VAL A 133 18.02 -11.31 6.19
N LEU A 134 16.90 -10.93 5.56
CA LEU A 134 16.03 -11.86 4.84
C LEU A 134 16.70 -12.51 3.61
N ASP A 135 17.59 -11.79 2.93
CA ASP A 135 18.26 -12.25 1.70
C ASP A 135 19.20 -13.44 1.95
N ALA A 136 19.57 -13.70 3.21
CA ALA A 136 20.38 -14.85 3.59
C ALA A 136 19.59 -16.17 3.60
N ALA A 137 18.26 -16.13 3.54
CA ALA A 137 17.43 -17.33 3.60
C ALA A 137 17.45 -18.09 2.27
N GLN A 138 17.79 -19.37 2.31
CA GLN A 138 17.77 -20.28 1.15
C GLN A 138 16.71 -21.38 1.29
N ASP A 139 16.11 -21.50 2.47
CA ASP A 139 15.18 -22.56 2.84
C ASP A 139 13.98 -21.97 3.59
N HIS A 140 12.97 -22.79 3.84
CA HIS A 140 11.77 -22.41 4.57
C HIS A 140 11.51 -23.34 5.77
N GLU A 141 10.92 -22.80 6.83
CA GLU A 141 10.51 -23.56 8.01
C GLU A 141 9.02 -23.34 8.31
N PRO A 142 8.30 -24.38 8.77
CA PRO A 142 6.93 -24.24 9.24
C PRO A 142 6.90 -23.59 10.64
N VAL A 143 5.89 -22.77 10.89
CA VAL A 143 5.56 -22.20 12.20
C VAL A 143 4.06 -22.27 12.44
N VAL A 144 3.65 -22.45 13.69
CA VAL A 144 2.25 -22.58 14.12
C VAL A 144 1.80 -21.29 14.80
N ALA A 145 0.96 -20.54 14.09
CA ALA A 145 0.31 -19.36 14.63
C ALA A 145 -1.03 -19.69 15.30
N ARG A 146 -1.41 -18.93 16.33
CA ARG A 146 -2.68 -19.03 17.05
C ARG A 146 -3.57 -17.83 16.74
N ARG A 147 -4.77 -18.08 16.22
CA ARG A 147 -5.78 -17.04 15.99
C ARG A 147 -6.44 -16.61 17.29
N THR A 148 -7.14 -15.48 17.24
CA THR A 148 -7.87 -14.91 18.38
C THR A 148 -9.06 -15.77 18.82
N ASP A 149 -9.57 -16.63 17.94
CA ASP A 149 -10.58 -17.66 18.24
C ASP A 149 -9.97 -18.95 18.85
N GLY A 150 -8.66 -18.97 19.10
CA GLY A 150 -7.93 -20.13 19.63
C GLY A 150 -7.55 -21.19 18.59
N SER A 151 -8.04 -21.09 17.35
CA SER A 151 -7.65 -22.01 16.28
C SER A 151 -6.19 -21.80 15.87
N THR A 152 -5.54 -22.86 15.40
CA THR A 152 -4.15 -22.79 14.92
C THR A 152 -4.09 -22.76 13.41
N ARG A 153 -3.04 -22.14 12.88
CA ARG A 153 -2.71 -22.16 11.45
C ARG A 153 -1.22 -22.36 11.28
N GLU A 154 -0.85 -23.37 10.50
CA GLU A 154 0.53 -23.55 10.05
C GLU A 154 0.82 -22.57 8.91
N LEU A 155 1.98 -21.92 8.99
CA LEU A 155 2.49 -20.97 8.02
C LEU A 155 3.94 -21.34 7.71
N THR A 156 4.37 -21.03 6.50
CA THR A 156 5.75 -21.29 6.07
C THR A 156 6.48 -19.95 5.96
N ILE A 157 7.61 -19.83 6.65
CA ILE A 157 8.46 -18.62 6.63
C ILE A 157 9.86 -18.95 6.14
N PRO A 158 10.64 -17.95 5.66
CA PRO A 158 12.05 -18.15 5.38
C PRO A 158 12.81 -18.61 6.63
N ARG A 159 13.58 -19.69 6.49
CA ARG A 159 14.39 -20.25 7.57
C ARG A 159 15.68 -19.47 7.70
N LEU A 160 15.85 -18.79 8.83
CA LEU A 160 16.99 -17.94 9.12
C LEU A 160 17.58 -18.31 10.47
N THR A 161 18.81 -18.82 10.47
CA THR A 161 19.61 -18.97 11.69
C THR A 161 20.21 -17.61 12.02
N LEU A 162 19.86 -17.03 13.16
CA LEU A 162 20.23 -15.67 13.50
C LEU A 162 21.56 -15.65 14.24
N THR A 163 22.52 -14.89 13.71
CA THR A 163 23.79 -14.60 14.38
C THR A 163 23.65 -13.47 15.40
N ASP A 164 24.61 -13.34 16.30
CA ASP A 164 24.64 -12.24 17.27
C ASP A 164 24.64 -10.86 16.62
N GLU A 165 25.36 -10.71 15.50
CA GLU A 165 25.40 -9.49 14.71
C GLU A 165 24.01 -9.17 14.15
N GLN A 166 23.33 -10.16 13.57
CA GLN A 166 21.98 -10.00 13.01
C GLN A 166 20.95 -9.66 14.08
N LEU A 167 21.00 -10.31 15.25
CA LEU A 167 20.13 -9.97 16.38
C LEU A 167 20.34 -8.52 16.83
N THR A 168 21.59 -8.06 16.87
CA THR A 168 21.92 -6.67 17.21
C THR A 168 21.39 -5.68 16.16
N LEU A 169 21.46 -6.01 14.87
CA LEU A 169 20.87 -5.18 13.80
C LEU A 169 19.35 -5.07 13.95
N ILE A 170 18.68 -6.18 14.29
CA ILE A 170 17.22 -6.18 14.49
C ILE A 170 16.82 -5.35 15.71
N GLU A 171 17.60 -5.38 16.80
CA GLU A 171 17.39 -4.53 17.98
C GLU A 171 17.47 -3.02 17.65
N GLN A 172 18.21 -2.63 16.61
CA GLN A 172 18.36 -1.24 16.19
C GLN A 172 17.26 -0.75 15.24
N VAL A 173 16.40 -1.65 14.75
CA VAL A 173 15.27 -1.26 13.90
C VAL A 173 14.32 -0.38 14.70
N GLU A 174 14.07 0.84 14.22
CA GLU A 174 13.15 1.77 14.87
C GLU A 174 11.70 1.30 14.66
N VAL A 175 11.04 0.97 15.77
CA VAL A 175 9.68 0.44 15.78
C VAL A 175 8.74 1.51 16.32
N ARG A 176 7.82 2.01 15.48
CA ARG A 176 6.81 3.01 15.86
C ARG A 176 5.53 2.38 16.40
#